data_AF-A0A3P6H7H9-F1
#
_entry.id   AF-A0A3P6H7H9-F1
#
_cell.length_a   1.000
_cell.length_b   1.000
_cell.length_c   1.000
_cell.angle_alpha   90.00
_cell.angle_beta   90.00
_cell.angle_gamma   90.00
#
_symmetry.space_group_name_H-M   'P 1'
#
loop_
_entity.id
_entity.type
_entity.pdbx_description
1 polymer ?
#
loop_
_entity_poly.entity_id
_entity_poly.type
_entity_poly.pdbx_seq_one_letter_code
_entity_poly.pdbx_strand_id
1 'polypeptide(L)'
;MPKKMGVNSKAEVARSRKNAAEAEQKDRQTREKEEQYWREAEGPKSKAAKKREEDAEKKAETAAKKAEAKRLAEQEERELEKALKKPDKKVSRVSAPVPKVTEAELVRRREEEQAALAKKAEESKKKQTRMAAEEEYEKMVLVSNTNRDDSVIDARTVDEALAKMSVADNLPVDRHPEKRLKASFKAYEEVEMPRLKEEKPGLTHTQYKDLIWKMWKKSPDNPLNQNRIGIVENNEEAELYALNRLLLLLSEMQLVTRTREGLIRGGREDIVKCERLLCERAALGIFCLTL
;
A
#
# COMPACT_ATOMS: atom_id res chain seq x y z
N MET A 1 -43.20 -12.06 38.08
CA MET A 1 -42.66 -11.78 36.72
C MET A 1 -41.23 -12.30 36.64
N PRO A 2 -40.92 -13.26 35.76
CA PRO A 2 -39.55 -13.79 35.62
C PRO A 2 -38.63 -12.73 34.97
N LYS A 3 -37.46 -12.49 35.56
CA LYS A 3 -36.44 -11.59 34.99
C LYS A 3 -35.90 -12.22 33.68
N LYS A 4 -35.95 -11.47 32.57
CA LYS A 4 -35.40 -11.88 31.26
C LYS A 4 -33.92 -12.21 31.39
N MET A 5 -33.58 -13.50 31.40
CA MET A 5 -32.20 -14.04 31.36
C MET A 5 -31.61 -13.95 29.94
N GLY A 6 -31.81 -12.83 29.25
CA GLY A 6 -31.17 -12.54 27.96
C GLY A 6 -29.95 -11.68 28.22
N VAL A 7 -28.76 -12.19 27.91
CA VAL A 7 -27.54 -11.37 27.92
C VAL A 7 -27.75 -10.16 27.01
N ASN A 8 -27.41 -8.97 27.50
CA ASN A 8 -27.55 -7.74 26.75
C ASN A 8 -26.60 -7.76 25.54
N SER A 9 -27.14 -7.77 24.33
CA SER A 9 -26.38 -7.81 23.07
C SER A 9 -25.25 -6.77 23.00
N LYS A 10 -25.44 -5.59 23.60
CA LYS A 10 -24.38 -4.56 23.67
C LYS A 10 -23.20 -4.97 24.57
N ALA A 11 -23.48 -5.67 25.65
CA ALA A 11 -22.45 -6.19 26.56
C ALA A 11 -21.66 -7.34 25.92
N GLU A 12 -22.33 -8.17 25.11
CA GLU A 12 -21.69 -9.25 24.36
C GLU A 12 -20.76 -8.73 23.24
N VAL A 13 -21.18 -7.70 22.50
CA VAL A 13 -20.33 -7.01 21.53
C VAL A 13 -19.12 -6.36 22.20
N ALA A 14 -19.29 -5.74 23.37
CA ALA A 14 -18.19 -5.15 24.12
C ALA A 14 -17.18 -6.20 24.60
N ARG A 15 -17.65 -7.34 25.11
CA ARG A 15 -16.80 -8.49 25.49
C ARG A 15 -16.07 -9.08 24.29
N SER A 16 -16.75 -9.22 23.15
CA SER A 16 -16.15 -9.73 21.91
C SER A 16 -15.02 -8.82 21.40
N ARG A 17 -15.20 -7.50 21.47
CA ARG A 17 -14.12 -6.54 21.12
C ARG A 17 -12.94 -6.61 22.07
N LYS A 18 -13.19 -6.77 23.37
CA LYS A 18 -12.14 -6.92 24.36
C LYS A 18 -11.34 -8.22 24.12
N ASN A 19 -12.03 -9.32 23.88
CA ASN A 19 -11.41 -10.61 23.58
C ASN A 19 -10.62 -10.57 22.26
N ALA A 20 -11.12 -9.87 21.23
CA ALA A 20 -10.40 -9.70 19.97
C ALA A 20 -9.12 -8.89 20.14
N ALA A 21 -9.17 -7.78 20.90
CA ALA A 21 -7.98 -6.99 21.21
C ALA A 21 -6.96 -7.76 22.06
N GLU A 22 -7.42 -8.55 23.04
CA GLU A 22 -6.55 -9.43 23.82
C GLU A 22 -5.93 -10.55 22.98
N ALA A 23 -6.67 -11.10 22.00
CA ALA A 23 -6.16 -12.08 21.06
C ALA A 23 -5.09 -11.49 20.12
N GLU A 24 -5.32 -10.29 19.59
CA GLU A 24 -4.34 -9.57 18.75
C GLU A 24 -3.07 -9.20 19.53
N GLN A 25 -3.22 -8.76 20.78
CA GLN A 25 -2.06 -8.50 21.66
C GLN A 25 -1.28 -9.77 21.96
N LYS A 26 -1.98 -10.90 22.17
CA LYS A 26 -1.33 -12.19 22.39
C LYS A 26 -0.62 -12.67 21.13
N ASP A 27 -1.24 -12.53 19.96
CA ASP A 27 -0.65 -12.89 18.66
C ASP A 27 0.60 -12.05 18.38
N ARG A 28 0.53 -10.74 18.62
CA ARG A 28 1.69 -9.85 18.52
C ARG A 28 2.80 -10.28 19.48
N GLN A 29 2.49 -10.56 20.74
CA GLN A 29 3.50 -11.03 21.69
C GLN A 29 4.09 -12.38 21.30
N THR A 30 3.32 -13.29 20.70
CA THR A 30 3.86 -14.56 20.19
C THR A 30 4.77 -14.32 18.99
N ARG A 31 4.37 -13.46 18.05
CA ARG A 31 5.20 -13.09 16.90
C ARG A 31 6.49 -12.39 17.30
N GLU A 32 6.43 -11.45 18.23
CA GLU A 32 7.63 -10.78 18.77
C GLU A 32 8.56 -11.76 19.49
N LYS A 33 8.02 -12.73 20.23
CA LYS A 33 8.83 -13.79 20.88
C LYS A 33 9.43 -14.75 19.85
N GLU A 34 8.71 -15.08 18.79
CA GLU A 34 9.22 -15.90 17.69
C GLU A 34 10.32 -15.15 16.93
N GLU A 35 10.11 -13.87 16.59
CA GLU A 35 11.13 -13.03 15.96
C GLU A 35 12.37 -12.85 16.85
N GLN A 36 12.18 -12.67 18.16
CA GLN A 36 13.29 -12.65 19.12
C GLN A 36 14.02 -13.99 19.18
N TYR A 37 13.28 -15.10 19.25
CA TYR A 37 13.85 -16.44 19.22
C TYR A 37 14.67 -16.69 17.95
N TRP A 38 14.14 -16.31 16.78
CA TRP A 38 14.86 -16.42 15.52
C TRP A 38 16.09 -15.49 15.46
N ARG A 39 15.99 -14.26 15.98
CA ARG A 39 17.11 -13.33 16.05
C ARG A 39 18.22 -13.82 16.99
N GLU A 40 17.86 -14.41 18.12
CA GLU A 40 18.82 -15.02 19.05
C GLU A 40 19.46 -16.27 18.45
N ALA A 41 18.69 -17.08 17.72
CA ALA A 41 19.19 -18.27 17.00
C ALA A 41 20.13 -17.92 15.84
N GLU A 42 19.93 -16.79 15.15
CA GLU A 42 20.86 -16.28 14.13
C GLU A 42 22.22 -15.86 14.69
N GLY A 43 22.30 -15.61 16.00
CA GLY A 43 23.52 -15.25 16.69
C GLY A 43 24.11 -13.90 16.22
N PRO A 44 25.30 -13.51 16.74
CA PRO A 44 25.94 -12.28 16.29
C PRO A 44 26.36 -12.41 14.82
N LYS A 45 25.82 -11.52 13.97
CA LYS A 45 26.28 -11.36 12.58
C LYS A 45 27.81 -11.28 12.56
N SER A 46 28.44 -12.07 11.69
CA SER A 46 29.91 -12.07 11.57
C SER A 46 30.44 -10.65 11.28
N LYS A 47 31.67 -10.34 11.70
CA LYS A 47 32.31 -9.05 11.40
C LYS A 47 32.31 -8.71 9.90
N ALA A 48 32.36 -9.73 9.03
CA ALA A 48 32.27 -9.57 7.59
C ALA A 48 30.87 -9.19 7.10
N ALA A 49 29.80 -9.77 7.70
CA ALA A 49 28.43 -9.40 7.39
C ALA A 49 28.12 -7.97 7.86
N LYS A 50 28.56 -7.60 9.08
CA LYS A 50 28.43 -6.24 9.61
C LYS A 50 29.14 -5.21 8.73
N LYS A 51 30.37 -5.51 8.28
CA LYS A 51 31.11 -4.62 7.37
C LYS A 51 30.42 -4.47 6.01
N ARG A 52 29.82 -5.53 5.46
CA ARG A 52 29.06 -5.45 4.20
C ARG A 52 27.78 -4.62 4.34
N GLU A 53 27.09 -4.71 5.47
CA GLU A 53 25.90 -3.91 5.77
C GLU A 53 26.26 -2.42 5.91
N GLU A 54 27.30 -2.08 6.66
CA GLU A 54 27.80 -0.69 6.78
C GLU A 54 28.31 -0.13 5.44
N ASP A 55 28.99 -0.93 4.62
CA ASP A 55 29.45 -0.51 3.29
C ASP A 55 28.28 -0.35 2.30
N ALA A 56 27.23 -1.16 2.42
CA ALA A 56 26.00 -1.03 1.63
C ALA A 56 25.21 0.22 2.05
N GLU A 57 25.11 0.49 3.35
CA GLU A 57 24.45 1.69 3.90
C GLU A 57 25.17 2.97 3.46
N LYS A 58 26.51 3.02 3.54
CA LYS A 58 27.30 4.17 3.04
C LYS A 58 27.15 4.36 1.53
N LYS A 59 27.06 3.28 0.75
CA LYS A 59 26.80 3.36 -0.70
C LYS A 59 25.38 3.84 -1.00
N ALA A 60 24.39 3.42 -0.22
CA ALA A 60 23.01 3.89 -0.35
C ALA A 60 22.90 5.37 0.02
N GLU A 61 23.54 5.81 1.11
CA GLU A 61 23.54 7.21 1.53
C GLU A 61 24.24 8.12 0.50
N THR A 62 25.38 7.70 -0.04
CA THR A 62 26.08 8.46 -1.10
C THR A 62 25.30 8.48 -2.41
N ALA A 63 24.62 7.40 -2.77
CA ALA A 63 23.73 7.36 -3.93
C ALA A 63 22.50 8.28 -3.73
N ALA A 64 21.92 8.31 -2.53
CA ALA A 64 20.81 9.19 -2.19
C ALA A 64 21.22 10.67 -2.24
N LYS A 65 22.35 11.03 -1.63
CA LYS A 65 22.91 12.40 -1.69
C LYS A 65 23.22 12.82 -3.12
N LYS A 66 23.78 11.92 -3.94
CA LYS A 66 24.05 12.19 -5.36
C LYS A 66 22.76 12.35 -6.18
N ALA A 67 21.73 11.56 -5.89
CA ALA A 67 20.43 11.66 -6.55
C ALA A 67 19.72 12.98 -6.19
N GLU A 68 19.78 13.41 -4.93
CA GLU A 68 19.25 14.69 -4.48
C GLU A 68 20.00 15.87 -5.13
N ALA A 69 21.34 15.84 -5.13
CA ALA A 69 22.16 16.87 -5.77
C ALA A 69 21.89 16.96 -7.29
N LYS A 70 21.71 15.81 -7.96
CA LYS A 70 21.34 15.78 -9.38
C LYS A 70 19.95 16.37 -9.62
N ARG A 71 18.98 16.08 -8.73
CA ARG A 71 17.63 16.65 -8.82
C ARG A 71 17.65 18.17 -8.67
N LEU A 72 18.50 18.69 -7.78
CA LEU A 72 18.64 20.14 -7.59
C LEU A 72 19.30 20.81 -8.81
N ALA A 73 20.36 20.22 -9.35
CA ALA A 73 21.03 20.72 -10.56
C ALA A 73 20.09 20.74 -11.79
N GLU A 74 19.28 19.70 -11.97
CA GLU A 74 18.28 19.64 -13.06
C GLU A 74 17.19 20.72 -12.89
N GLN A 75 16.81 21.05 -11.65
CA GLN A 75 15.89 22.16 -11.39
C GLN A 75 16.54 23.50 -11.75
N GLU A 76 17.80 23.73 -11.39
CA GLU A 76 18.54 24.94 -11.75
C GLU A 76 18.73 25.08 -13.27
N GLU A 77 19.11 24.02 -13.97
CA GLU A 77 19.22 24.01 -15.44
C GLU A 77 17.88 24.32 -16.11
N ARG A 78 16.78 23.77 -15.57
CA ARG A 78 15.43 24.05 -16.09
C ARG A 78 15.02 25.50 -15.86
N GLU A 79 15.40 26.12 -14.75
CA GLU A 79 15.15 27.55 -14.52
C GLU A 79 16.02 28.44 -15.41
N LEU A 80 17.29 28.07 -15.65
CA LEU A 80 18.16 28.76 -16.62
C LEU A 80 17.66 28.63 -18.05
N GLU A 81 17.14 27.46 -18.45
CA GLU A 81 16.56 27.24 -19.78
C GLU A 81 15.29 28.09 -19.97
N LYS A 82 14.45 28.21 -18.94
CA LYS A 82 13.30 29.12 -18.94
C LYS A 82 13.73 30.59 -19.01
N ALA A 83 14.82 30.97 -18.36
CA ALA A 83 15.37 32.32 -18.43
C ALA A 83 15.95 32.64 -19.81
N LEU A 84 16.65 31.68 -20.44
CA LEU A 84 17.25 31.84 -21.78
C LEU A 84 16.21 31.82 -22.90
N LYS A 85 15.08 31.14 -22.70
CA LYS A 85 13.96 31.11 -23.66
C LYS A 85 13.06 32.36 -23.61
N LYS A 86 13.34 33.35 -22.76
CA LYS A 86 12.73 34.68 -22.87
C LYS A 86 13.40 35.42 -24.03
N PRO A 87 12.70 35.70 -25.14
CA PRO A 87 13.31 36.37 -26.29
C PRO A 87 13.49 37.86 -25.98
N ASP A 88 14.72 38.26 -25.62
CA ASP A 88 15.13 39.66 -25.67
C ASP A 88 15.17 40.12 -27.13
N LYS A 89 14.18 40.93 -27.48
CA LYS A 89 14.05 41.58 -28.79
C LYS A 89 14.94 42.82 -28.81
N LYS A 90 15.97 42.77 -29.66
CA LYS A 90 17.00 43.78 -30.01
C LYS A 90 18.35 43.50 -29.37
N VAL A 91 19.35 43.16 -30.19
CA VAL A 91 20.38 44.13 -30.63
C VAL A 91 20.89 43.71 -32.01
N SER A 92 20.62 44.60 -32.98
CA SER A 92 21.31 44.70 -34.26
C SER A 92 22.80 44.97 -34.01
N ARG A 93 23.68 44.05 -34.45
CA ARG A 93 25.13 44.27 -34.47
C ARG A 93 25.55 44.55 -35.91
N VAL A 94 25.34 45.80 -36.35
CA VAL A 94 26.02 46.33 -37.53
C VAL A 94 27.43 46.73 -37.12
N SER A 95 28.39 46.07 -37.73
CA SER A 95 29.83 46.34 -37.64
C SER A 95 30.13 47.74 -38.20
N ALA A 96 30.48 48.69 -37.32
CA ALA A 96 31.01 49.99 -37.72
C ALA A 96 32.53 49.90 -37.97
N PRO A 97 33.06 50.49 -39.06
CA PRO A 97 34.48 50.45 -39.38
C PRO A 97 35.28 51.30 -38.37
N VAL A 98 36.33 50.70 -37.81
CA VAL A 98 37.19 51.30 -36.79
C VAL A 98 38.01 52.45 -37.40
N PRO A 99 37.92 53.69 -36.87
CA PRO A 99 38.76 54.80 -37.28
C PRO A 99 40.23 54.52 -36.94
N LYS A 100 41.15 54.87 -37.85
CA LYS A 100 42.60 54.75 -37.63
C LYS A 100 43.01 55.81 -36.61
N VAL A 101 43.18 55.40 -35.36
CA VAL A 101 43.62 56.22 -34.23
C VAL A 101 45.14 56.22 -34.15
N THR A 102 45.74 57.37 -33.86
CA THR A 102 47.19 57.53 -33.64
C THR A 102 47.62 56.81 -32.34
N GLU A 103 48.88 56.35 -32.29
CA GLU A 103 49.42 55.51 -31.20
C GLU A 103 49.24 56.12 -29.80
N ALA A 104 49.37 57.44 -29.68
CA ALA A 104 49.16 58.15 -28.41
C ALA A 104 47.71 58.06 -27.90
N GLU A 105 46.73 58.01 -28.79
CA GLU A 105 45.31 57.92 -28.40
C GLU A 105 44.89 56.47 -28.12
N LEU A 106 45.57 55.49 -28.73
CA LEU A 106 45.44 54.07 -28.39
C LEU A 106 45.96 53.76 -26.98
N VAL A 107 47.07 54.38 -26.56
CA VAL A 107 47.60 54.24 -25.19
C VAL A 107 46.64 54.88 -24.19
N ARG A 108 46.20 56.12 -24.44
CA ARG A 108 45.26 56.82 -23.54
C ARG A 108 43.95 56.05 -23.37
N ARG A 109 43.42 55.50 -24.46
CA ARG A 109 42.21 54.68 -24.42
C ARG A 109 42.41 53.35 -23.69
N ARG A 110 43.57 52.70 -23.85
CA ARG A 110 43.89 51.47 -23.10
C ARG A 110 44.02 51.73 -21.61
N GLU A 111 44.63 52.85 -21.21
CA GLU A 111 44.75 53.24 -19.80
C GLU A 111 43.38 53.59 -19.21
N GLU A 112 42.53 54.32 -19.94
CA GLU A 112 41.14 54.59 -19.54
C GLU A 112 40.31 53.30 -19.44
N GLU A 113 40.45 52.37 -20.37
CA GLU A 113 39.77 51.06 -20.35
C GLU A 113 40.26 50.19 -19.19
N GLN A 114 41.57 50.14 -18.92
CA GLN A 114 42.13 49.42 -17.77
C GLN A 114 41.71 50.04 -16.44
N ALA A 115 41.69 51.37 -16.34
CA ALA A 115 41.20 52.07 -15.15
C ALA A 115 39.70 51.83 -14.92
N ALA A 116 38.90 51.79 -15.99
CA ALA A 116 37.47 51.46 -15.92
C ALA A 116 37.24 49.99 -15.51
N LEU A 117 38.05 49.05 -16.01
CA LEU A 117 38.04 47.65 -15.61
C LEU A 117 38.45 47.47 -14.14
N ALA A 118 39.45 48.20 -13.66
CA ALA A 118 39.88 48.19 -12.26
C ALA A 118 38.79 48.75 -11.33
N LYS A 119 38.14 49.86 -11.70
CA LYS A 119 37.00 50.40 -10.94
C LYS A 119 35.81 49.45 -10.92
N LYS A 120 35.46 48.82 -12.05
CA LYS A 120 34.41 47.79 -12.10
C LYS A 120 34.77 46.55 -11.29
N ALA A 121 36.05 46.16 -11.24
CA ALA A 121 36.53 45.06 -10.42
C ALA A 121 36.44 45.39 -8.92
N GLU A 122 36.73 46.63 -8.51
CA GLU A 122 36.58 47.06 -7.11
C GLU A 122 35.10 47.16 -6.71
N GLU A 123 34.25 47.71 -7.58
CA GLU A 123 32.80 47.80 -7.35
C GLU A 123 32.13 46.41 -7.28
N SER A 124 32.54 45.46 -8.13
CA SER A 124 32.03 44.09 -8.08
C SER A 124 32.48 43.36 -6.82
N LYS A 125 33.74 43.54 -6.37
CA LYS A 125 34.21 43.02 -5.08
C LYS A 125 33.41 43.61 -3.92
N LYS A 126 33.17 44.92 -3.89
CA LYS A 126 32.33 45.58 -2.87
C LYS A 126 30.90 45.04 -2.86
N LYS A 127 30.30 44.82 -4.04
CA LYS A 127 28.96 44.22 -4.16
C LYS A 127 28.96 42.76 -3.67
N GLN A 128 29.97 41.97 -4.02
CA GLN A 128 30.09 40.59 -3.52
C GLN A 128 30.26 40.54 -2.00
N THR A 129 31.08 41.41 -1.40
CA THR A 129 31.20 41.46 0.07
C THR A 129 29.88 41.86 0.73
N ARG A 130 29.12 42.81 0.14
CA ARG A 130 27.81 43.20 0.66
C ARG A 130 26.79 42.08 0.53
N MET A 131 26.77 41.37 -0.60
CA MET A 131 25.88 40.24 -0.83
C MET A 131 26.24 39.03 0.03
N ALA A 132 27.53 38.75 0.23
CA ALA A 132 27.97 37.66 1.10
C ALA A 132 27.55 37.88 2.56
N ALA A 133 27.61 39.12 3.05
CA ALA A 133 27.14 39.47 4.39
C ALA A 133 25.61 39.34 4.53
N GLU A 134 24.86 39.64 3.47
CA GLU A 134 23.39 39.51 3.44
C GLU A 134 22.97 38.04 3.34
N GLU A 135 23.64 37.24 2.53
CA GLU A 135 23.42 35.79 2.38
C GLU A 135 23.79 35.02 3.66
N GLU A 136 24.86 35.41 4.35
CA GLU A 136 25.27 34.81 5.62
C GLU A 136 24.29 35.16 6.76
N TYR A 137 23.75 36.39 6.77
CA TYR A 137 22.68 36.79 7.68
C TYR A 137 21.36 36.08 7.38
N GLU A 138 20.99 35.99 6.10
CA GLU A 138 19.82 35.28 5.63
C GLU A 138 19.89 33.79 6.01
N LYS A 139 21.06 33.15 5.88
CA LYS A 139 21.31 31.77 6.31
C LYS A 139 21.20 31.57 7.81
N MET A 140 21.60 32.54 8.64
CA MET A 140 21.42 32.46 10.11
C MET A 140 19.95 32.63 10.53
N VAL A 141 19.20 33.50 9.84
CA VAL A 141 17.79 33.78 10.15
C VAL A 141 16.86 32.70 9.61
N LEU A 142 17.17 32.11 8.45
CA LEU A 142 16.41 31.02 7.82
C LEU A 142 16.77 29.61 8.32
N VAL A 143 17.53 29.47 9.41
CA VAL A 143 17.67 28.17 10.06
C VAL A 143 16.29 27.77 10.59
N SER A 144 15.58 26.99 9.79
CA SER A 144 14.27 26.46 10.12
C SER A 144 14.40 25.61 11.38
N ASN A 145 13.59 25.96 12.39
CA ASN A 145 13.57 25.25 13.65
C ASN A 145 12.89 23.89 13.45
N THR A 146 13.70 22.89 13.15
CA THR A 146 13.31 21.50 12.90
C THR A 146 12.65 20.82 14.11
N ASN A 147 12.66 21.44 15.31
CA ASN A 147 11.91 20.94 16.46
C ASN A 147 10.40 21.19 16.36
N ARG A 148 9.93 22.00 15.40
CA ARG A 148 8.51 22.30 15.15
C ARG A 148 7.98 21.72 13.83
N ASP A 149 8.82 21.04 13.06
CA ASP A 149 8.41 20.41 11.82
C ASP A 149 7.73 19.06 12.11
N ASP A 150 6.39 19.05 12.09
CA ASP A 150 5.56 17.84 12.20
C ASP A 150 5.71 16.90 10.98
N SER A 151 6.54 17.28 10.00
CA SER A 151 6.88 16.47 8.82
C SER A 151 7.83 15.33 9.14
N VAL A 152 8.58 15.41 10.25
CA VAL A 152 9.44 14.33 10.73
C VAL A 152 8.61 13.43 11.65
N ILE A 153 8.17 12.30 11.11
CA ILE A 153 7.47 11.27 11.87
C ILE A 153 8.49 10.56 12.77
N ASP A 154 8.69 11.06 13.98
CA ASP A 154 9.43 10.34 15.03
C ASP A 154 8.52 9.22 15.56
N ALA A 155 8.88 7.98 15.27
CA ALA A 155 8.20 6.79 15.75
C ALA A 155 9.25 5.84 16.33
N ARG A 156 9.07 5.47 17.61
CA ARG A 156 10.04 4.62 18.32
C ARG A 156 9.76 3.13 18.12
N THR A 157 8.61 2.80 17.55
CA THR A 157 8.12 1.43 17.36
C THR A 157 7.56 1.26 15.96
N VAL A 158 7.68 0.05 15.39
CA VAL A 158 7.21 -0.26 14.03
C VAL A 158 5.72 0.02 13.85
N ASP A 159 4.90 -0.29 14.86
CA ASP A 159 3.46 -0.03 14.82
C ASP A 159 3.12 1.46 14.89
N GLU A 160 3.92 2.24 15.61
CA GLU A 160 3.76 3.70 15.68
C GLU A 160 4.13 4.34 14.34
N ALA A 161 5.14 3.79 13.65
CA ALA A 161 5.51 4.21 12.30
C ALA A 161 4.41 3.85 11.30
N LEU A 162 3.87 2.63 11.36
CA LEU A 162 2.76 2.18 10.50
C LEU A 162 1.51 3.03 10.70
N ALA A 163 1.12 3.35 11.95
CA ALA A 163 -0.05 4.17 12.23
C ALA A 163 0.09 5.62 11.76
N LYS A 164 1.30 6.20 11.84
CA LYS A 164 1.56 7.57 11.38
C LYS A 164 1.80 7.65 9.86
N MET A 165 2.29 6.58 9.23
CA MET A 165 2.46 6.48 7.77
C MET A 165 1.20 6.01 7.04
N SER A 166 0.26 5.34 7.72
CA SER A 166 -1.02 4.97 7.14
C SER A 166 -1.89 6.22 6.97
N VAL A 167 -1.69 6.93 5.86
CA VAL A 167 -2.72 7.77 5.26
C VAL A 167 -3.77 6.84 4.65
N ALA A 168 -4.44 6.07 5.50
CA ALA A 168 -5.68 5.45 5.10
C ALA A 168 -6.62 6.62 4.77
N ASP A 169 -7.23 6.58 3.59
CA ASP A 169 -8.38 7.38 3.23
C ASP A 169 -9.44 7.22 4.32
N ASN A 170 -9.35 8.05 5.35
CA ASN A 170 -10.35 8.19 6.39
C ASN A 170 -11.49 9.03 5.82
N LEU A 171 -12.08 8.59 4.71
CA LEU A 171 -13.52 8.75 4.58
C LEU A 171 -14.09 8.03 5.80
N PRO A 172 -14.83 8.74 6.68
CA PRO A 172 -15.22 8.19 7.97
C PRO A 172 -15.91 6.86 7.73
N VAL A 173 -15.28 5.77 8.18
CA VAL A 173 -15.96 4.48 8.29
C VAL A 173 -17.21 4.76 9.10
N ASP A 174 -18.37 4.79 8.42
CA ASP A 174 -19.63 5.20 9.02
C ASP A 174 -19.96 4.21 10.14
N ARG A 175 -19.61 4.64 11.35
CA ARG A 175 -19.69 3.90 12.60
C ARG A 175 -21.14 3.70 13.05
N HIS A 176 -22.13 4.09 12.23
CA HIS A 176 -23.55 4.02 12.53
C HIS A 176 -24.24 2.91 11.73
N PRO A 177 -24.47 1.73 12.32
CA PRO A 177 -25.31 0.70 11.70
C PRO A 177 -26.72 1.21 11.35
N GLU A 178 -27.23 2.17 12.13
CA GLU A 178 -28.54 2.81 11.89
C GLU A 178 -28.57 3.67 10.61
N LYS A 179 -27.49 4.38 10.28
CA LYS A 179 -27.41 5.17 9.05
C LYS A 179 -27.23 4.29 7.83
N ARG A 180 -26.44 3.21 7.95
CA ARG A 180 -26.27 2.20 6.89
C ARG A 180 -27.58 1.50 6.55
N LEU A 181 -28.40 1.16 7.54
CA LEU A 181 -29.73 0.56 7.30
C LEU A 181 -30.65 1.48 6.47
N LYS A 182 -30.69 2.78 6.81
CA LYS A 182 -31.51 3.75 6.08
C LYS A 182 -30.96 4.05 4.68
N ALA A 183 -29.64 4.15 4.55
CA ALA A 183 -28.98 4.40 3.27
C ALA A 183 -29.12 3.21 2.30
N SER A 184 -28.89 1.98 2.78
CA SER A 184 -29.07 0.76 1.98
C SER A 184 -30.52 0.53 1.60
N PHE A 185 -31.47 0.76 2.50
CA PHE A 185 -32.90 0.67 2.17
C PHE A 185 -33.30 1.70 1.11
N LYS A 186 -32.83 2.94 1.23
CA LYS A 186 -33.11 4.00 0.23
C LYS A 186 -32.52 3.67 -1.14
N ALA A 187 -31.29 3.17 -1.20
CA ALA A 187 -30.65 2.73 -2.45
C ALA A 187 -31.44 1.59 -3.11
N TYR A 188 -31.90 0.62 -2.32
CA TYR A 188 -32.72 -0.49 -2.80
C TYR A 188 -34.12 -0.03 -3.26
N GLU A 189 -34.75 0.89 -2.52
CA GLU A 189 -36.03 1.49 -2.87
C GLU A 189 -35.95 2.20 -4.23
N GLU A 190 -34.92 3.00 -4.49
CA GLU A 190 -34.78 3.73 -5.76
C GLU A 190 -34.62 2.80 -6.98
N VAL A 191 -33.98 1.64 -6.81
CA VAL A 191 -33.79 0.64 -7.89
C VAL A 191 -35.04 -0.21 -8.11
N GLU A 192 -35.70 -0.65 -7.04
CA GLU A 192 -36.81 -1.62 -7.12
C GLU A 192 -38.17 -0.95 -7.29
N MET A 193 -38.33 0.31 -6.88
CA MET A 193 -39.56 1.08 -7.10
C MET A 193 -40.00 1.17 -8.57
N PRO A 194 -39.13 1.50 -9.55
CA PRO A 194 -39.53 1.51 -10.96
C PRO A 194 -39.82 0.11 -11.49
N ARG A 195 -39.03 -0.90 -11.11
CA ARG A 195 -39.24 -2.31 -11.52
C ARG A 195 -40.60 -2.85 -11.09
N LEU A 196 -40.95 -2.63 -9.82
CA LEU A 196 -42.24 -3.11 -9.27
C LEU A 196 -43.46 -2.36 -9.83
N LYS A 197 -43.29 -1.10 -10.23
CA LYS A 197 -44.35 -0.34 -10.92
C LYS A 197 -44.61 -0.89 -12.33
N GLU A 198 -43.58 -1.38 -13.00
CA GLU A 198 -43.68 -2.00 -14.33
C GLU A 198 -44.28 -3.41 -14.25
N GLU A 199 -43.85 -4.23 -13.28
CA GLU A 199 -44.33 -5.61 -13.13
C GLU A 199 -45.80 -5.70 -12.69
N LYS A 200 -46.22 -4.81 -11.79
CA LYS A 200 -47.57 -4.83 -11.22
C LYS A 200 -48.16 -3.44 -11.16
N PRO A 201 -48.62 -2.86 -12.28
CA PRO A 201 -49.32 -1.58 -12.24
C PRO A 201 -50.66 -1.72 -11.49
N GLY A 202 -50.95 -0.81 -10.56
CA GLY A 202 -52.24 -0.75 -9.85
C GLY A 202 -52.20 -0.91 -8.34
N LEU A 203 -51.02 -1.05 -7.74
CA LEU A 203 -50.87 -1.11 -6.28
C LEU A 203 -50.63 0.30 -5.70
N THR A 204 -51.07 0.55 -4.46
CA THR A 204 -50.83 1.83 -3.79
C THR A 204 -49.35 1.99 -3.43
N HIS A 205 -48.82 3.21 -3.45
CA HIS A 205 -47.42 3.50 -3.11
C HIS A 205 -46.95 2.90 -1.78
N THR A 206 -47.80 2.92 -0.75
CA THR A 206 -47.54 2.30 0.56
C THR A 206 -47.35 0.79 0.48
N GLN A 207 -48.15 0.11 -0.34
CA GLN A 207 -48.09 -1.34 -0.51
C GLN A 207 -46.83 -1.77 -1.29
N TYR A 208 -46.36 -0.96 -2.26
CA TYR A 208 -45.04 -1.18 -2.89
C TYR A 208 -43.92 -1.05 -1.86
N LYS A 209 -43.96 -0.03 -0.99
CA LYS A 209 -42.98 0.13 0.10
C LYS A 209 -42.95 -1.07 1.04
N ASP A 210 -44.10 -1.62 1.40
CA ASP A 210 -44.19 -2.82 2.25
C ASP A 210 -43.62 -4.07 1.57
N LEU A 211 -43.85 -4.21 0.26
CA LEU A 211 -43.31 -5.31 -0.55
C LEU A 211 -41.79 -5.19 -0.70
N ILE A 212 -41.29 -4.00 -1.01
CA ILE A 212 -39.87 -3.67 -1.09
C ILE A 212 -39.19 -3.91 0.25
N TRP A 213 -39.81 -3.49 1.37
CA TRP A 213 -39.31 -3.77 2.71
C TRP A 213 -39.21 -5.27 3.01
N LYS A 214 -40.18 -6.06 2.53
CA LYS A 214 -40.18 -7.52 2.69
C LYS A 214 -39.09 -8.19 1.85
N MET A 215 -38.87 -7.73 0.62
CA MET A 215 -37.79 -8.21 -0.25
C MET A 215 -36.42 -7.80 0.31
N TRP A 216 -36.24 -6.53 0.66
CA TRP A 216 -35.01 -5.97 1.21
C TRP A 216 -34.55 -6.68 2.49
N LYS A 217 -35.47 -7.08 3.39
CA LYS A 217 -35.11 -7.88 4.57
C LYS A 217 -34.43 -9.21 4.23
N LYS A 218 -34.66 -9.76 3.04
CA LYS A 218 -34.03 -10.99 2.53
C LYS A 218 -32.86 -10.71 1.58
N SER A 219 -32.80 -9.52 0.99
CA SER A 219 -31.76 -9.16 0.03
C SER A 219 -30.36 -9.09 0.67
N PRO A 220 -29.30 -9.31 -0.14
CA PRO A 220 -27.92 -9.21 0.32
C PRO A 220 -27.49 -7.77 0.64
N ASP A 221 -28.20 -6.77 0.10
CA ASP A 221 -27.96 -5.35 0.35
C ASP A 221 -28.31 -4.89 1.77
N ASN A 222 -28.97 -5.75 2.56
CA ASN A 222 -29.23 -5.47 3.96
C ASN A 222 -27.95 -5.73 4.78
N PRO A 223 -27.36 -4.70 5.43
CA PRO A 223 -26.15 -4.87 6.23
C PRO A 223 -26.31 -5.84 7.42
N LEU A 224 -27.53 -6.22 7.80
CA LEU A 224 -27.79 -7.26 8.79
C LEU A 224 -27.61 -8.70 8.24
N ASN A 225 -27.73 -8.88 6.93
CA ASN A 225 -27.59 -10.17 6.27
C ASN A 225 -26.13 -10.46 5.84
N GLN A 226 -25.27 -9.44 5.79
CA GLN A 226 -23.85 -9.56 5.43
C GLN A 226 -23.10 -10.57 6.33
N ASN A 227 -23.40 -10.60 7.63
CA ASN A 227 -22.82 -11.58 8.55
C ASN A 227 -23.31 -13.01 8.33
N ARG A 228 -24.46 -13.21 7.65
CA ARG A 228 -24.97 -14.54 7.32
C ARG A 228 -24.44 -15.05 5.99
N ILE A 229 -24.30 -14.19 4.98
CA ILE A 229 -23.82 -14.58 3.65
C ILE A 229 -22.42 -15.19 3.74
N GLY A 230 -21.51 -14.60 4.53
CA GLY A 230 -20.19 -15.16 4.78
C GLY A 230 -20.17 -16.48 5.56
N ILE A 231 -21.28 -16.97 6.12
CA ILE A 231 -21.36 -18.28 6.80
C ILE A 231 -21.89 -19.35 5.83
N VAL A 232 -22.80 -19.00 4.93
CA VAL A 232 -23.39 -19.98 3.99
C VAL A 232 -22.40 -20.38 2.90
N GLU A 233 -21.65 -19.42 2.34
CA GLU A 233 -20.63 -19.70 1.31
C GLU A 233 -19.54 -20.66 1.83
N ASN A 234 -19.12 -20.49 3.09
CA ASN A 234 -18.11 -21.36 3.70
C ASN A 234 -18.65 -22.76 4.08
N ASN A 235 -19.95 -22.88 4.38
CA ASN A 235 -20.55 -24.17 4.75
C ASN A 235 -20.83 -25.05 3.52
N GLU A 236 -21.29 -24.47 2.40
CA GLU A 236 -21.57 -25.24 1.19
C GLU A 236 -20.28 -25.81 0.56
N GLU A 237 -19.19 -25.03 0.57
CA GLU A 237 -17.88 -25.51 0.12
C GLU A 237 -17.29 -26.59 1.04
N ALA A 238 -17.48 -26.44 2.36
CA ALA A 238 -17.04 -27.44 3.34
C ALA A 238 -17.83 -28.76 3.23
N GLU A 239 -19.14 -28.70 2.97
CA GLU A 239 -19.98 -29.88 2.73
C GLU A 239 -19.60 -30.61 1.43
N LEU A 240 -19.31 -29.86 0.35
CA LEU A 240 -18.80 -30.40 -0.91
C LEU A 240 -17.43 -31.08 -0.73
N TYR A 241 -16.52 -30.46 0.02
CA TYR A 241 -15.21 -31.04 0.33
C TYR A 241 -15.32 -32.32 1.17
N ALA A 242 -16.21 -32.34 2.16
CA ALA A 242 -16.45 -33.51 3.00
C ALA A 242 -17.06 -34.69 2.21
N LEU A 243 -18.03 -34.42 1.34
CA LEU A 243 -18.64 -35.44 0.47
C LEU A 243 -17.63 -36.03 -0.52
N ASN A 244 -16.78 -35.19 -1.13
CA ASN A 244 -15.77 -35.66 -2.09
C ASN A 244 -14.70 -36.52 -1.41
N ARG A 245 -14.30 -36.17 -0.18
CA ARG A 245 -13.37 -36.97 0.64
C ARG A 245 -13.96 -38.31 1.07
N LEU A 246 -15.25 -38.35 1.43
CA LEU A 246 -15.96 -39.59 1.72
C LEU A 246 -16.08 -40.49 0.49
N LEU A 247 -16.31 -39.93 -0.70
CA LEU A 247 -16.36 -40.67 -1.96
C LEU A 247 -15.01 -41.33 -2.29
N LEU A 248 -13.91 -40.61 -2.08
CA LEU A 248 -12.54 -41.13 -2.23
C LEU A 248 -12.27 -42.31 -1.29
N LEU A 249 -12.61 -42.18 -0.01
CA LEU A 249 -12.43 -43.24 0.98
C LEU A 249 -13.30 -44.48 0.69
N LEU A 250 -14.52 -44.28 0.19
CA LEU A 250 -15.40 -45.36 -0.25
C LEU A 250 -14.83 -46.11 -1.47
N SER A 251 -14.24 -45.37 -2.42
CA SER A 251 -13.56 -45.95 -3.59
C SER A 251 -12.34 -46.79 -3.17
N GLU A 252 -11.51 -46.28 -2.25
CA GLU A 252 -10.36 -47.01 -1.70
C GLU A 252 -10.78 -48.29 -0.95
N MET A 253 -11.80 -48.18 -0.09
CA MET A 253 -12.41 -49.32 0.60
C MET A 253 -12.89 -50.40 -0.38
N GLN A 254 -13.56 -50.00 -1.47
CA GLN A 254 -14.04 -50.93 -2.49
C GLN A 254 -12.90 -51.57 -3.30
N LEU A 255 -11.78 -50.88 -3.53
CA LEU A 255 -10.60 -51.52 -4.13
C LEU A 255 -10.02 -52.59 -3.20
N VAL A 256 -9.86 -52.28 -1.92
CA VAL A 256 -9.27 -53.18 -0.92
C VAL A 256 -10.09 -54.46 -0.77
N THR A 257 -11.42 -54.36 -0.74
CA THR A 257 -12.30 -55.54 -0.69
C THR A 257 -12.21 -56.37 -1.97
N ARG A 258 -12.15 -55.73 -3.14
CA ARG A 258 -12.04 -56.42 -4.44
C ARG A 258 -10.69 -57.12 -4.61
N THR A 259 -9.60 -56.55 -4.11
CA THR A 259 -8.29 -57.23 -4.04
C THR A 259 -8.28 -58.40 -3.06
N ARG A 260 -8.99 -58.27 -1.93
CA ARG A 260 -9.11 -59.35 -0.94
C ARG A 260 -9.93 -60.52 -1.46
N GLU A 261 -11.00 -60.25 -2.21
CA GLU A 261 -11.80 -61.28 -2.88
C GLU A 261 -11.06 -61.93 -4.05
N GLY A 262 -10.27 -61.16 -4.81
CA GLY A 262 -9.39 -61.69 -5.87
C GLY A 262 -8.31 -62.63 -5.34
N LEU A 263 -7.70 -62.29 -4.19
CA LEU A 263 -6.70 -63.13 -3.51
C LEU A 263 -7.28 -64.47 -3.02
N ILE A 264 -8.59 -64.52 -2.73
CA ILE A 264 -9.28 -65.74 -2.29
C ILE A 264 -9.66 -66.65 -3.48
N ARG A 265 -9.75 -66.11 -4.72
CA ARG A 265 -10.30 -66.82 -5.88
C ARG A 265 -9.31 -67.14 -7.02
N GLY A 266 -8.11 -66.54 -7.09
CA GLY A 266 -7.21 -66.67 -8.24
C GLY A 266 -5.74 -66.96 -7.89
N GLY A 267 -5.10 -67.85 -8.66
CA GLY A 267 -3.68 -68.16 -8.57
C GLY A 267 -2.77 -66.97 -8.90
N ARG A 268 -1.46 -67.12 -8.61
CA ARG A 268 -0.40 -66.07 -8.54
C ARG A 268 -0.33 -65.03 -9.68
N GLU A 269 -0.97 -65.23 -10.82
CA GLU A 269 -0.94 -64.29 -11.97
C GLU A 269 -1.87 -63.07 -11.78
N ASP A 270 -2.95 -63.17 -11.00
CA ASP A 270 -3.91 -62.07 -10.81
C ASP A 270 -3.45 -61.03 -9.76
N ILE A 271 -2.53 -61.43 -8.88
CA ILE A 271 -1.95 -60.57 -7.83
C ILE A 271 -1.10 -59.47 -8.45
N VAL A 272 -0.30 -59.81 -9.47
CA VAL A 272 0.61 -58.88 -10.15
C VAL A 272 -0.15 -57.82 -10.97
N LYS A 273 -1.31 -58.18 -11.55
CA LYS A 273 -2.20 -57.22 -12.23
C LYS A 273 -2.87 -56.26 -11.24
N CYS A 274 -3.24 -56.73 -10.05
CA CYS A 274 -3.83 -55.89 -9.01
C CYS A 274 -2.82 -54.88 -8.45
N GLU A 275 -1.58 -55.28 -8.21
CA GLU A 275 -0.52 -54.36 -7.75
C GLU A 275 -0.20 -53.27 -8.79
N ARG A 276 -0.19 -53.62 -10.08
CA ARG A 276 0.07 -52.64 -11.16
C ARG A 276 -1.03 -51.58 -11.26
N LEU A 277 -2.30 -51.97 -11.10
CA LEU A 277 -3.46 -51.06 -11.10
C LEU A 277 -3.52 -50.17 -9.85
N LEU A 278 -3.09 -50.68 -8.69
CA LEU A 278 -2.93 -49.89 -7.46
C LEU A 278 -1.82 -48.84 -7.61
N CYS A 279 -0.71 -49.19 -8.27
CA CYS A 279 0.42 -48.29 -8.46
C CYS A 279 0.12 -47.18 -9.49
N GLU A 280 -0.60 -47.48 -10.58
CA GLU A 280 -1.04 -46.46 -11.56
C GLU A 280 -2.06 -45.47 -10.97
N ARG A 281 -2.98 -45.94 -10.12
CA ARG A 281 -3.95 -45.05 -9.46
C ARG A 281 -3.34 -44.22 -8.33
N ALA A 282 -2.35 -44.75 -7.61
CA ALA A 282 -1.58 -43.96 -6.64
C ALA A 282 -0.83 -42.82 -7.33
N ALA A 283 -0.27 -43.04 -8.53
CA ALA A 283 0.37 -42.00 -9.32
C ALA A 283 -0.62 -40.90 -9.78
N LEU A 284 -1.84 -41.28 -10.17
CA LEU A 284 -2.90 -40.32 -10.55
C LEU A 284 -3.49 -39.56 -9.34
N GLY A 285 -3.61 -40.22 -8.19
CA GLY A 285 -4.10 -39.60 -6.95
C GLY A 285 -3.12 -38.57 -6.36
N ILE A 286 -1.81 -38.82 -6.49
CA ILE A 286 -0.77 -37.86 -6.10
C ILE A 286 -0.81 -36.63 -7.02
N PHE A 287 -1.03 -36.82 -8.33
CA PHE A 287 -1.07 -35.71 -9.30
C PHE A 287 -2.26 -34.75 -9.09
N CYS A 288 -3.39 -35.24 -8.58
CA CYS A 288 -4.57 -34.41 -8.28
C CYS A 288 -4.48 -33.63 -6.97
N LEU A 289 -3.58 -34.00 -6.05
CA LEU A 289 -3.36 -33.28 -4.79
C LEU A 289 -2.29 -32.17 -4.91
N THR A 290 -1.61 -32.06 -6.05
CA THR A 290 -0.53 -31.09 -6.30
C THR A 290 -0.90 -29.94 -7.26
N LEU A 291 -2.15 -29.89 -7.74
CA LEU A 291 -2.73 -28.83 -8.58
C LEU A 291 -3.91 -28.18 -7.87
#